data_AF-A0A659M899-F1
#
_entry.id   AF-A0A659M899-F1
#
_cell.length_a   1.000
_cell.length_b   1.000
_cell.length_c   1.000
_cell.angle_alpha   90.00
_cell.angle_beta   90.00
_cell.angle_gamma   90.00
#
_symmetry.space_group_name_H-M   'P 1'
#
loop_
_entity.id
_entity.type
_entity.pdbx_description
1 polymer ?
#
loop_
_entity_poly.entity_id
_entity_poly.type
_entity_poly.pdbx_seq_one_letter_code
_entity_poly.pdbx_strand_id
1 'polypeptide(L)'
;MLNSNMSELRIELENAIKNLGIHDYRVDKPEQIVSEIKEIYVNGNPRTWWLSLKHRQYVFSYTDNSGYKNISQIVSKQLNESNVINKHIFLIADEDNEQIYVYNVPLNSLPEIIENCRYFEYYVADHELSWLICENDHGDLIVCSTIK
;
A
#
# COMPACT_ATOMS: atom_id res chain seq x y z
N MET A 1 -13.21 -17.76 -27.00
CA MET A 1 -13.00 -16.31 -26.77
C MET A 1 -13.20 -16.06 -25.28
N LEU A 2 -12.10 -15.90 -24.55
CA LEU A 2 -12.10 -15.44 -23.16
C LEU A 2 -11.26 -14.16 -23.17
N ASN A 3 -11.91 -13.00 -23.02
CA ASN A 3 -11.22 -11.76 -22.66
C ASN A 3 -10.75 -11.90 -21.20
N SER A 4 -9.46 -12.05 -20.95
CA SER A 4 -8.85 -11.79 -19.63
C SER A 4 -7.33 -11.95 -19.69
N ASN A 5 -6.61 -10.97 -20.25
CA ASN A 5 -5.21 -10.80 -19.90
C ASN A 5 -5.18 -10.08 -18.54
N MET A 6 -5.32 -10.83 -17.45
CA MET A 6 -4.88 -10.32 -16.15
C MET A 6 -3.37 -10.09 -16.22
N SER A 7 -2.88 -8.95 -15.72
CA SER A 7 -1.44 -8.72 -15.69
C SER A 7 -0.75 -9.75 -14.80
N GLU A 8 0.52 -10.01 -15.07
CA GLU A 8 1.34 -10.91 -14.26
C GLU A 8 1.41 -10.45 -12.81
N LEU A 9 1.57 -9.13 -12.57
CA LEU A 9 1.58 -8.57 -11.22
C LEU A 9 0.28 -8.86 -10.47
N ARG A 10 -0.87 -8.72 -11.14
CA ARG A 10 -2.16 -9.04 -10.52
C ARG A 10 -2.24 -10.50 -10.12
N ILE A 11 -1.74 -11.42 -10.96
CA ILE A 11 -1.72 -12.86 -10.67
C ILE A 11 -0.81 -13.14 -9.47
N GLU A 12 0.38 -12.54 -9.42
CA GLU A 12 1.32 -12.67 -8.30
C GLU A 12 0.69 -12.19 -6.99
N LEU A 13 0.11 -10.99 -6.97
CA LEU A 13 -0.57 -10.41 -5.80
C LEU A 13 -1.73 -11.29 -5.33
N GLU A 14 -2.64 -11.67 -6.24
CA GLU A 14 -3.77 -12.51 -5.87
C GLU A 14 -3.33 -13.90 -5.39
N ASN A 15 -2.25 -14.48 -5.92
CA ASN A 15 -1.71 -15.76 -5.46
C ASN A 15 -1.06 -15.64 -4.08
N ALA A 16 -0.24 -14.62 -3.85
CA ALA A 16 0.39 -14.37 -2.55
C ALA A 16 -0.67 -14.20 -1.46
N ILE A 17 -1.71 -13.40 -1.71
CA ILE A 17 -2.83 -13.20 -0.79
C ILE A 17 -3.60 -14.51 -0.53
N LYS A 18 -3.90 -15.30 -1.57
CA LYS A 18 -4.63 -16.57 -1.42
C LYS A 18 -3.81 -17.62 -0.67
N ASN A 19 -2.50 -17.68 -0.87
CA ASN A 19 -1.60 -18.61 -0.18
C ASN A 19 -1.54 -18.36 1.33
N LEU A 20 -1.81 -17.12 1.74
CA LEU A 20 -1.96 -16.73 3.15
C LEU A 20 -3.33 -17.08 3.75
N GLY A 21 -4.22 -17.71 2.97
CA GLY A 21 -5.58 -18.04 3.41
C GLY A 21 -6.53 -16.84 3.46
N ILE A 22 -6.17 -15.72 2.84
CA ILE A 22 -7.02 -14.52 2.79
C ILE A 22 -7.94 -14.65 1.57
N HIS A 23 -9.25 -14.72 1.81
CA HIS A 23 -10.24 -14.92 0.73
C HIS A 23 -11.06 -13.66 0.42
N ASP A 24 -11.30 -12.81 1.41
CA ASP A 24 -12.12 -11.59 1.30
C ASP A 24 -11.26 -10.34 1.03
N TYR A 25 -10.27 -10.47 0.13
CA TYR A 25 -9.28 -9.42 -0.12
C TYR A 25 -9.71 -8.38 -1.15
N ARG A 26 -10.82 -8.61 -1.85
CA ARG A 26 -11.33 -7.68 -2.86
C ARG A 26 -12.06 -6.53 -2.21
N VAL A 27 -11.91 -5.34 -2.78
CA VAL A 27 -12.64 -4.14 -2.35
C VAL A 27 -13.70 -3.78 -3.38
N ASP A 28 -14.80 -3.21 -2.91
CA ASP A 28 -15.78 -2.57 -3.78
C ASP A 28 -15.26 -1.21 -4.22
N LYS A 29 -15.46 -0.87 -5.50
CA LYS A 29 -15.10 0.44 -6.09
C LYS A 29 -13.64 0.88 -5.81
N PRO A 30 -12.63 0.08 -6.20
CA PRO A 30 -11.23 0.41 -5.98
C PRO A 30 -10.83 1.79 -6.54
N GLU A 31 -11.45 2.23 -7.65
CA GLU A 31 -11.18 3.54 -8.26
C GLU A 31 -11.62 4.69 -7.36
N GLN A 32 -12.71 4.52 -6.60
CA GLN A 32 -13.19 5.52 -5.65
C GLN A 32 -12.20 5.64 -4.48
N ILE A 33 -11.75 4.51 -3.92
CA ILE A 33 -10.75 4.47 -2.84
C ILE A 33 -9.47 5.18 -3.27
N VAL A 34 -8.96 4.88 -4.47
CA VAL A 34 -7.78 5.55 -5.03
C VAL A 34 -8.00 7.05 -5.18
N SER A 35 -9.16 7.47 -5.67
CA SER A 35 -9.49 8.89 -5.83
C SER A 35 -9.49 9.63 -4.49
N GLU A 36 -10.08 9.04 -3.45
CA GLU A 36 -10.14 9.62 -2.11
C GLU A 36 -8.74 9.73 -1.48
N ILE A 37 -7.91 8.68 -1.60
CA ILE A 37 -6.51 8.71 -1.15
C ILE A 37 -5.74 9.83 -1.85
N LYS A 38 -5.85 9.94 -3.19
CA LYS A 38 -5.16 10.98 -3.95
C LYS A 38 -5.61 12.38 -3.57
N GLU A 39 -6.91 12.58 -3.33
CA GLU A 39 -7.45 13.87 -2.90
C GLU A 39 -6.83 14.33 -1.56
N ILE A 40 -6.69 13.41 -0.61
CA ILE A 40 -6.14 13.69 0.72
C ILE A 40 -4.61 13.85 0.66
N TYR A 41 -3.91 12.94 -0.02
CA TYR A 41 -2.46 12.77 0.14
C TYR A 41 -1.60 13.20 -1.04
N VAL A 42 -2.16 13.52 -2.21
CA VAL A 42 -1.37 13.80 -3.42
C VAL A 42 -1.66 15.19 -3.97
N ASN A 43 -0.61 15.94 -4.30
CA ASN A 43 -0.69 17.24 -4.97
C ASN A 43 -0.56 17.06 -6.48
N GLY A 44 -1.60 17.48 -7.23
CA GLY A 44 -1.61 17.42 -8.69
C GLY A 44 -1.73 15.99 -9.21
N ASN A 45 -1.07 15.71 -10.34
CA ASN A 45 -1.04 14.38 -10.96
C ASN A 45 0.42 13.99 -11.29
N PRO A 46 1.24 13.72 -10.26
CA PRO A 46 2.62 13.32 -10.48
C PRO A 46 2.67 11.95 -11.18
N ARG A 47 3.84 11.61 -11.76
CA ARG A 47 4.06 10.27 -12.32
C ARG A 47 3.76 9.21 -11.27
N THR A 48 4.47 9.26 -10.14
CA THR A 48 4.24 8.41 -8.96
C THR A 48 3.90 9.29 -7.76
N TRP A 49 3.08 8.81 -6.82
CA TRP A 49 2.47 9.68 -5.82
C TRP A 49 3.51 10.24 -4.84
N TRP A 50 4.54 9.46 -4.54
CA TRP A 50 5.59 9.85 -3.59
C TRP A 50 6.41 11.08 -4.02
N LEU A 51 6.35 11.48 -5.30
CA LEU A 51 6.96 12.71 -5.81
C LEU A 51 6.25 13.99 -5.32
N SER A 52 5.00 13.90 -4.88
CA SER A 52 4.17 15.07 -4.61
C SER A 52 3.18 14.81 -3.45
N LEU A 53 3.69 14.30 -2.33
CA LEU A 53 2.86 14.00 -1.16
C LEU A 53 2.50 15.23 -0.33
N LYS A 54 1.26 15.25 0.15
CA LYS A 54 0.75 16.12 1.24
C LYS A 54 0.98 15.42 2.58
N HIS A 55 0.90 16.18 3.67
CA HIS A 55 0.84 15.64 5.04
C HIS A 55 2.01 14.72 5.45
N ARG A 56 3.19 14.84 4.82
CA ARG A 56 4.39 14.07 5.19
C ARG A 56 4.81 14.38 6.63
N GLN A 57 4.93 13.35 7.45
CA GLN A 57 5.32 13.44 8.86
C GLN A 57 6.70 12.84 9.11
N TYR A 58 6.91 11.60 8.66
CA TYR A 58 8.13 10.84 8.96
C TYR A 58 8.72 10.24 7.68
N VAL A 59 10.05 10.06 7.69
CA VAL A 59 10.79 9.34 6.65
C VAL A 59 11.74 8.38 7.35
N PHE A 60 11.73 7.10 6.96
CA PHE A 60 12.60 6.06 7.49
C PHE A 60 13.40 5.44 6.35
N SER A 61 14.72 5.58 6.39
CA SER A 61 15.61 5.04 5.36
C SER A 61 16.05 3.62 5.69
N TYR A 62 15.93 2.72 4.71
CA TYR A 62 16.39 1.34 4.81
C TYR A 62 17.35 1.04 3.64
N THR A 63 18.59 0.66 3.95
CA THR A 63 19.64 0.49 2.93
C THR A 63 19.58 -0.86 2.20
N ASP A 64 18.69 -1.76 2.64
CA ASP A 64 18.57 -3.15 2.17
C ASP A 64 17.22 -3.43 1.50
N ASN A 65 16.45 -2.39 1.14
CA ASN A 65 15.10 -2.50 0.57
C ASN A 65 14.14 -3.34 1.43
N SER A 66 14.35 -3.37 2.75
CA SER A 66 13.50 -4.10 3.70
C SER A 66 12.45 -3.23 4.37
N GLY A 67 12.22 -2.01 3.85
CA GLY A 67 11.33 -1.01 4.44
C GLY A 67 9.96 -1.60 4.78
N TYR A 68 9.32 -2.27 3.82
CA TYR A 68 8.01 -2.90 3.98
C TYR A 68 7.86 -3.79 5.23
N LYS A 69 8.94 -4.44 5.71
CA LYS A 69 8.93 -5.29 6.91
C LYS A 69 8.65 -4.51 8.19
N ASN A 70 8.90 -3.20 8.17
CA ASN A 70 8.81 -2.32 9.33
C ASN A 70 7.49 -1.54 9.42
N ILE A 71 6.61 -1.64 8.41
CA ILE A 71 5.37 -0.85 8.34
C ILE A 71 4.48 -1.10 9.57
N SER A 72 4.30 -2.36 9.99
CA SER A 72 3.51 -2.69 11.19
C SER A 72 4.05 -2.03 12.46
N GLN A 73 5.38 -1.97 12.61
CA GLN A 73 6.03 -1.28 13.73
C GLN A 73 5.83 0.24 13.65
N ILE A 74 5.93 0.83 12.47
CA ILE A 74 5.70 2.26 12.25
C ILE A 74 4.25 2.63 12.62
N VAL A 75 3.28 1.86 12.13
CA VAL A 75 1.85 2.04 12.46
C VAL A 75 1.63 1.98 13.98
N SER A 76 2.20 0.98 14.65
CA SER A 76 2.05 0.85 16.10
C SER A 76 2.71 1.98 16.89
N LYS A 77 3.95 2.38 16.55
CA LYS A 77 4.78 3.26 17.40
C LYS A 77 4.70 4.73 17.03
N GLN A 78 4.56 5.05 15.74
CA GLN A 78 4.63 6.43 15.24
C GLN A 78 3.25 7.02 14.98
N LEU A 79 2.31 6.17 14.53
CA LEU A 79 0.92 6.57 14.33
C LEU A 79 0.05 6.26 15.56
N ASN A 80 0.62 5.66 16.61
CA ASN A 80 -0.05 5.30 17.87
C ASN A 80 -1.33 4.48 17.67
N GLU A 81 -1.37 3.67 16.62
CA GLU A 81 -2.52 2.85 16.29
C GLU A 81 -2.65 1.68 17.28
N SER A 82 -3.85 1.53 17.83
CA SER A 82 -4.18 0.43 18.72
C SER A 82 -4.62 -0.80 17.92
N ASN A 83 -4.41 -2.01 18.45
CA ASN A 83 -4.88 -3.26 17.85
C ASN A 83 -4.32 -3.56 16.44
N VAL A 84 -3.05 -3.20 16.18
CA VAL A 84 -2.35 -3.41 14.89
C VAL A 84 -2.40 -4.87 14.41
N ILE A 85 -2.43 -5.84 15.33
CA ILE A 85 -2.51 -7.29 15.02
C ILE A 85 -3.73 -7.64 14.17
N ASN A 86 -4.87 -6.99 14.42
CA ASN A 86 -6.12 -7.25 13.72
C ASN A 86 -6.47 -6.15 12.71
N LYS A 87 -5.54 -5.21 12.46
CA LYS A 87 -5.81 -4.07 11.57
C LYS A 87 -5.74 -4.54 10.12
N HIS A 88 -6.80 -4.24 9.38
CA HIS A 88 -6.84 -4.37 7.94
C HIS A 88 -6.50 -3.03 7.29
N ILE A 89 -5.89 -3.10 6.12
CA ILE A 89 -5.41 -1.94 5.36
C ILE A 89 -5.78 -2.09 3.90
N PHE A 90 -5.80 -0.96 3.19
CA PHE A 90 -5.73 -0.96 1.74
C PHE A 90 -4.28 -1.10 1.30
N LEU A 91 -3.98 -2.19 0.60
CA LEU A 91 -2.77 -2.35 -0.20
C LEU A 91 -3.08 -1.89 -1.62
N ILE A 92 -2.41 -0.83 -2.06
CA ILE A 92 -2.51 -0.29 -3.41
C ILE A 92 -1.22 -0.67 -4.13
N ALA A 93 -1.33 -1.46 -5.19
CA ALA A 93 -0.22 -1.76 -6.09
C ALA A 93 -0.39 -0.96 -7.37
N ASP A 94 0.67 -0.25 -7.78
CA ASP A 94 0.71 0.53 -9.00
C ASP A 94 1.65 -0.15 -10.00
N GLU A 95 1.10 -0.59 -11.12
CA GLU A 95 1.82 -1.17 -12.25
C GLU A 95 2.10 -0.07 -13.27
N ASP A 96 3.27 0.57 -13.11
CA ASP A 96 3.82 1.58 -14.03
C ASP A 96 2.90 2.78 -14.32
N ASN A 97 1.96 3.11 -13.43
CA ASN A 97 0.93 4.15 -13.59
C ASN A 97 -0.08 3.86 -14.71
N GLU A 98 -0.10 2.63 -15.21
CA GLU A 98 -1.08 2.17 -16.20
C GLU A 98 -2.25 1.48 -15.51
N GLN A 99 -1.96 0.70 -14.47
CA GLN A 99 -2.96 -0.10 -13.80
C GLN A 99 -2.75 -0.11 -12.29
N ILE A 100 -3.81 0.26 -11.57
CA ILE A 100 -3.82 0.23 -10.11
C ILE A 100 -4.67 -0.94 -9.64
N TYR A 101 -4.17 -1.65 -8.63
CA TYR A 101 -4.88 -2.71 -7.91
C TYR A 101 -5.04 -2.31 -6.45
N VAL A 102 -6.21 -2.55 -5.88
CA VAL A 102 -6.49 -2.26 -4.47
C VAL A 102 -7.02 -3.53 -3.81
N TYR A 103 -6.42 -3.87 -2.68
CA TYR A 103 -6.79 -5.02 -1.88
C TYR A 103 -6.98 -4.64 -0.42
N ASN A 104 -7.94 -5.26 0.24
CA ASN A 104 -8.10 -5.22 1.69
C ASN A 104 -7.36 -6.41 2.29
N VAL A 105 -6.27 -6.17 3.01
CA VAL A 105 -5.47 -7.25 3.60
C VAL A 105 -5.12 -6.96 5.06
N PRO A 106 -4.92 -7.99 5.90
CA PRO A 106 -4.35 -7.81 7.23
C PRO A 106 -2.97 -7.14 7.15
N LEU A 107 -2.73 -6.14 7.98
CA LEU A 107 -1.45 -5.41 7.98
C LEU A 107 -0.24 -6.32 8.25
N ASN A 108 -0.41 -7.35 9.08
CA ASN A 108 0.65 -8.32 9.37
C ASN A 108 0.99 -9.24 8.19
N SER A 109 0.11 -9.35 7.19
CA SER A 109 0.33 -10.15 5.97
C SER A 109 1.13 -9.41 4.90
N LEU A 110 1.22 -8.08 5.01
CA LEU A 110 1.82 -7.20 4.01
C LEU A 110 3.26 -7.60 3.63
N PRO A 111 4.18 -7.88 4.56
CA PRO A 111 5.55 -8.24 4.18
C PRO A 111 5.62 -9.50 3.33
N GLU A 112 4.84 -10.52 3.68
CA GLU A 112 4.82 -11.79 2.95
C GLU A 112 4.18 -11.64 1.57
N ILE A 113 3.17 -10.77 1.43
CA ILE A 113 2.58 -10.45 0.11
C ILE A 113 3.63 -9.80 -0.79
N ILE A 114 4.34 -8.78 -0.29
CA ILE A 114 5.35 -8.04 -1.07
C ILE A 114 6.53 -8.95 -1.44
N GLU A 115 7.02 -9.80 -0.52
CA GLU A 115 8.14 -10.72 -0.77
C GLU A 115 7.85 -11.79 -1.83
N ASN A 116 6.58 -12.16 -2.02
CA ASN A 116 6.17 -13.20 -2.97
C ASN A 116 5.78 -12.64 -4.35
N CYS A 117 6.00 -11.35 -4.60
CA CYS A 117 5.77 -10.71 -5.88
C CYS A 117 7.09 -10.16 -6.44
N ARG A 118 7.09 -9.81 -7.73
CA ARG A 118 8.16 -9.00 -8.34
C ARG A 118 8.25 -7.62 -7.66
N TYR A 119 9.24 -6.81 -8.00
CA TYR A 119 9.26 -5.41 -7.56
C TYR A 119 8.14 -4.61 -8.22
N PHE A 120 7.38 -3.85 -7.43
CA PHE A 120 6.32 -2.94 -7.88
C PHE A 120 6.21 -1.73 -6.94
N GLU A 121 5.60 -0.65 -7.41
CA GLU A 121 5.29 0.50 -6.55
C GLU A 121 4.07 0.20 -5.69
N TYR A 122 4.15 0.47 -4.39
CA TYR A 122 3.05 0.20 -3.48
C TYR A 122 2.77 1.34 -2.50
N TYR A 123 1.51 1.40 -2.08
CA TYR A 123 1.01 2.29 -1.06
C TYR A 123 0.14 1.51 -0.08
N VAL A 124 0.15 1.94 1.18
CA VAL A 124 -0.59 1.33 2.28
C VAL A 124 -1.37 2.42 2.98
N ALA A 125 -2.68 2.29 3.06
CA ALA A 125 -3.55 3.23 3.77
C ALA A 125 -4.44 2.48 4.76
N ASP A 126 -4.78 3.11 5.89
CA ASP A 126 -5.88 2.60 6.71
C ASP A 126 -7.24 2.85 6.07
N HIS A 127 -8.26 2.12 6.50
CA HIS A 127 -9.61 2.25 5.95
C HIS A 127 -10.29 3.60 6.26
N GLU A 128 -9.88 4.28 7.34
CA GLU A 128 -10.38 5.62 7.67
C GLU A 128 -9.59 6.73 6.96
N LEU A 129 -8.60 6.35 6.13
CA LEU A 129 -7.70 7.25 5.40
C LEU A 129 -7.01 8.27 6.31
N SER A 130 -6.80 7.93 7.58
CA SER A 130 -6.10 8.76 8.56
C SER A 130 -4.59 8.83 8.33
N TRP A 131 -4.02 7.85 7.64
CA TRP A 131 -2.62 7.83 7.21
C TRP A 131 -2.39 7.10 5.89
N LEU A 132 -1.24 7.41 5.27
CA LEU A 132 -0.71 6.77 4.07
C LEU A 132 0.78 6.48 4.26
N ILE A 133 1.23 5.27 3.91
CA ILE A 133 2.64 4.88 3.92
C ILE A 133 3.02 4.35 2.53
N CYS A 134 4.18 4.74 2.03
CA CYS A 134 4.73 4.22 0.76
C CYS A 134 6.25 4.17 0.79
N GLU A 135 6.84 3.44 -0.14
CA GLU A 135 8.29 3.39 -0.36
C GLU A 135 8.65 4.15 -1.63
N ASN A 136 9.73 4.95 -1.60
CA ASN A 136 10.26 5.60 -2.81
C ASN A 136 11.32 4.73 -3.50
N ASP A 137 11.85 5.22 -4.61
CA ASP A 137 12.92 4.58 -5.40
C ASP A 137 14.30 4.53 -4.71
N HIS A 138 14.42 5.11 -3.52
CA HIS A 138 15.62 5.07 -2.68
C HIS A 138 15.50 4.09 -1.49
N GLY A 139 14.37 3.39 -1.34
CA GLY A 139 14.11 2.50 -0.21
C GLY A 139 13.68 3.23 1.07
N ASP A 140 13.30 4.52 0.97
CA ASP A 140 12.75 5.27 2.09
C ASP A 140 11.26 4.99 2.24
N LEU A 141 10.84 4.60 3.44
CA LEU A 141 9.44 4.64 3.83
C LEU A 141 9.03 6.06 4.21
N ILE A 142 8.04 6.58 3.49
CA ILE A 142 7.44 7.89 3.74
C ILE A 142 6.10 7.69 4.43
N VAL A 143 5.92 8.33 5.58
CA VAL A 143 4.67 8.32 6.35
C VAL A 143 3.98 9.66 6.21
N CYS A 144 2.72 9.62 5.80
CA CYS A 144 1.81 10.76 5.75
C CYS A 144 0.64 10.53 6.71
N SER A 145 0.21 11.58 7.41
CA SER A 145 -0.91 11.51 8.34
C SER A 145 -1.66 12.83 8.42
N THR A 146 -2.99 12.75 8.42
CA THR A 146 -3.87 13.91 8.64
C THR A 146 -4.05 14.23 10.13
N ILE A 147 -3.69 13.29 11.01
CA ILE A 147 -3.70 13.47 12.47
C ILE A 147 -2.44 14.25 12.86
N LYS A 148 -2.64 15.34 13.62
CA LYS A 148 -1.57 16.19 14.17
C LYS A 148 -0.99 15.61 15.46
#